data_AF-A0AAV4IRT7-F1
#
_entry.id   AF-A0AAV4IRT7-F1
#
_cell.length_a   1.000
_cell.length_b   1.000
_cell.length_c   1.000
_cell.angle_alpha   90.00
_cell.angle_beta   90.00
_cell.angle_gamma   90.00
#
_symmetry.space_group_name_H-M   'P 1'
#
loop_
_entity.id
_entity.type
_entity.pdbx_description
1 polymer ?
#
loop_
_entity_poly.entity_id
_entity_poly.type
_entity_poly.pdbx_seq_one_letter_code
_entity_poly.pdbx_strand_id
1 'polypeptide(L)'
;MDVTKIGTIFIAVLCFVLVAGENATIKFSKSSLDIEVEEKSRISITLSKKLTVDTELIFTYGDEYKDEYSNIKPVPNISVDAGEGLKRWDIFVIGDQPGHVILGLDSNSTEIDE
;
A
#
# COMPACT_ATOMS: atom_id res chain seq x y z
N MET A 1 27.24 -64.46 17.22
CA MET A 1 27.38 -63.22 16.44
C MET A 1 26.12 -62.41 16.67
N ASP A 2 26.20 -61.47 17.61
CA ASP A 2 25.15 -60.49 17.89
C ASP A 2 25.16 -59.42 16.81
N VAL A 3 23.98 -59.10 16.27
CA VAL A 3 23.76 -57.84 15.57
C VAL A 3 22.39 -57.29 15.97
N THR A 4 22.39 -56.56 17.07
CA THR A 4 21.32 -55.66 17.50
C THR A 4 21.21 -54.54 16.48
N LYS A 5 20.09 -54.43 15.75
CA LYS A 5 19.78 -53.24 14.95
C LYS A 5 18.80 -52.36 15.70
N ILE A 6 19.35 -51.31 16.29
CA ILE A 6 18.62 -50.19 16.91
C ILE A 6 17.97 -49.40 15.76
N GLY A 7 16.64 -49.38 15.74
CA GLY A 7 15.86 -48.59 14.79
C GLY A 7 15.93 -47.10 15.12
N THR A 8 16.48 -46.31 14.21
CA THR A 8 16.56 -44.86 14.33
C THR A 8 15.20 -44.25 14.02
N ILE A 9 14.59 -43.59 15.00
CA ILE A 9 13.36 -42.80 14.83
C ILE A 9 13.75 -41.45 14.23
N PHE A 10 13.25 -41.13 13.05
CA PHE A 10 13.35 -39.79 12.46
C PHE A 10 12.29 -38.88 13.08
N ILE A 11 12.70 -37.98 13.97
CA ILE A 11 11.84 -36.89 14.46
C ILE A 11 11.90 -35.76 13.42
N ALA A 12 10.82 -35.58 12.66
CA ALA A 12 10.64 -34.40 11.83
C ALA A 12 10.32 -33.21 12.73
N VAL A 13 11.29 -32.33 12.95
CA VAL A 13 11.09 -31.05 13.62
C VAL A 13 10.41 -30.11 12.63
N LEU A 14 9.09 -29.93 12.74
CA LEU A 14 8.38 -28.86 12.06
C LEU A 14 8.71 -27.54 12.75
N CYS A 15 9.65 -26.77 12.19
CA CYS A 15 9.84 -25.36 12.54
C CYS A 15 8.70 -24.55 11.91
N PHE A 16 7.66 -24.25 12.69
CA PHE A 16 6.75 -23.15 12.36
C PHE A 16 7.48 -21.84 12.65
N VAL A 17 8.10 -21.25 11.64
CA VAL A 17 8.50 -19.85 11.71
C VAL A 17 7.20 -19.04 11.65
N LEU A 18 6.74 -18.57 12.80
CA LEU A 18 5.75 -17.51 12.86
C LEU A 18 6.44 -16.26 12.28
N VAL A 19 6.25 -16.02 10.98
CA VAL A 19 6.58 -14.74 10.37
C VAL A 19 5.53 -13.77 10.91
N ALA A 20 5.83 -13.13 12.03
CA ALA A 20 5.14 -11.91 12.41
C ALA A 20 5.50 -10.89 11.32
N GLY A 21 4.61 -10.73 10.34
CA GLY A 21 4.76 -9.73 9.30
C GLY A 21 4.82 -8.36 9.97
N GLU A 22 5.88 -7.60 9.70
CA GLU A 22 5.90 -6.21 10.12
C GLU A 22 5.04 -5.40 9.16
N ASN A 23 4.08 -4.64 9.67
CA ASN A 23 3.21 -3.84 8.82
C ASN A 23 4.00 -2.76 8.07
N ALA A 24 3.66 -2.59 6.80
CA ALA A 24 4.07 -1.48 5.97
C ALA A 24 3.19 -0.25 6.27
N THR A 25 3.77 0.92 6.11
CA THR A 25 3.08 2.21 6.23
C THR A 25 3.22 2.95 4.93
N ILE A 26 2.17 3.64 4.52
CA ILE A 26 2.18 4.52 3.35
C ILE A 26 2.53 5.94 3.78
N LYS A 27 3.49 6.55 3.09
CA LYS A 27 3.86 7.95 3.32
C LYS A 27 3.59 8.81 2.09
N PHE A 28 2.86 9.90 2.30
CA PHE A 28 2.61 10.95 1.31
C PHE A 28 3.62 12.09 1.46
N SER A 29 4.05 12.67 0.34
CA SER A 29 4.75 13.95 0.36
C SER A 29 3.82 15.12 0.73
N LYS A 30 2.54 15.01 0.39
CA LYS A 30 1.49 15.98 0.70
C LYS A 30 0.12 15.28 0.60
N SER A 31 -0.71 15.36 1.63
CA SER A 31 -2.06 14.76 1.67
C SER A 31 -3.18 15.79 1.53
N SER A 32 -2.86 17.09 1.48
CA SER A 32 -3.83 18.16 1.26
C SER A 32 -3.38 19.10 0.15
N LEU A 33 -4.30 19.54 -0.70
CA LEU A 33 -4.01 20.40 -1.84
C LEU A 33 -5.06 21.49 -1.95
N ASP A 34 -4.59 22.73 -2.13
CA ASP A 34 -5.41 23.79 -2.70
C ASP A 34 -5.17 23.72 -4.20
N ILE A 35 -6.25 23.64 -4.97
CA ILE A 35 -6.24 23.32 -6.39
C ILE A 35 -6.87 24.47 -7.17
N GLU A 36 -6.25 24.84 -8.29
CA GLU A 36 -6.87 25.65 -9.35
C GLU A 36 -7.23 24.79 -10.58
N VAL A 37 -8.09 25.31 -11.46
CA VAL A 37 -8.51 24.62 -12.69
C VAL A 37 -7.31 24.34 -13.59
N GLU A 38 -7.15 23.08 -14.01
CA GLU A 38 -6.01 22.56 -14.79
C GLU A 38 -4.63 22.58 -14.10
N GLU A 39 -4.55 22.98 -12.82
CA GLU A 39 -3.31 22.91 -12.06
C GLU A 39 -2.84 21.45 -11.93
N LYS A 40 -1.53 21.21 -12.08
CA LYS A 40 -0.92 19.90 -11.90
C LYS A 40 -0.05 19.88 -10.65
N SER A 41 -0.50 19.17 -9.63
CA SER A 41 0.24 18.93 -8.41
C SER A 41 0.87 17.53 -8.42
N ARG A 42 2.18 17.45 -8.19
CA ARG A 42 2.90 16.16 -8.07
C ARG A 42 2.87 15.68 -6.63
N ILE A 43 2.44 14.45 -6.41
CA ILE A 43 2.49 13.78 -5.11
C ILE A 43 3.37 12.54 -5.24
N SER A 44 4.22 12.34 -4.24
CA SER A 44 5.01 11.12 -4.11
C SER A 44 4.44 10.25 -3.00
N ILE A 45 4.27 8.96 -3.30
CA ILE A 45 3.82 7.93 -2.38
C ILE A 45 4.94 6.91 -2.21
N THR A 46 5.24 6.55 -0.97
CA THR A 46 6.30 5.58 -0.66
C THR A 46 5.81 4.58 0.38
N LEU A 47 6.14 3.31 0.17
CA LEU A 47 5.96 2.25 1.17
C LEU A 47 7.19 2.16 2.06
N SER A 48 6.97 1.99 3.37
CA SER A 48 8.07 1.81 4.33
C SER A 48 8.72 0.43 4.23
N LYS A 49 7.96 -0.59 3.78
CA LYS A 49 8.40 -1.99 3.67
C LYS A 49 7.91 -2.65 2.38
N LYS A 50 8.61 -3.71 1.99
CA LYS A 50 8.20 -4.59 0.90
C LYS A 50 7.00 -5.41 1.35
N LEU A 51 5.99 -5.51 0.49
CA LEU A 51 4.81 -6.35 0.73
C LEU A 51 5.08 -7.79 0.31
N THR A 52 4.34 -8.73 0.90
CA THR A 52 4.41 -10.15 0.56
C THR A 52 3.29 -10.59 -0.37
N VAL A 53 2.21 -9.82 -0.45
CA VAL A 53 1.07 -10.06 -1.34
C VAL A 53 0.85 -8.85 -2.24
N ASP A 54 0.51 -9.11 -3.51
CA ASP A 54 0.10 -8.07 -4.45
C ASP A 54 -1.13 -7.34 -3.91
N THR A 55 -1.11 -6.02 -3.98
CA THR A 55 -2.18 -5.18 -3.43
C THR A 55 -2.50 -4.04 -4.37
N GLU A 56 -3.64 -3.42 -4.16
CA GLU A 56 -4.01 -2.18 -4.84
C GLU A 56 -4.10 -1.05 -3.82
N LEU A 57 -3.51 0.10 -4.15
CA LEU A 57 -3.70 1.35 -3.41
C LEU A 57 -4.81 2.14 -4.10
N ILE A 58 -5.89 2.37 -3.38
CA ILE A 58 -7.11 3.03 -3.86
C ILE A 58 -7.15 4.44 -3.30
N PHE A 59 -7.25 5.45 -4.16
CA PHE A 59 -7.35 6.83 -3.69
C PHE A 59 -8.70 7.10 -3.06
N THR A 60 -8.65 7.62 -1.83
CA THR A 60 -9.83 8.13 -1.13
C THR A 60 -9.75 9.64 -1.06
N TYR A 61 -10.92 10.28 -1.08
CA TYR A 61 -11.05 11.73 -1.09
C TYR A 61 -11.86 12.12 0.13
N GLY A 62 -11.28 12.95 0.99
CA GLY A 62 -11.96 13.45 2.18
C GLY A 62 -12.99 14.50 1.78
N ASP A 63 -14.23 14.08 1.58
CA ASP A 63 -15.36 15.00 1.38
C ASP A 63 -16.17 15.14 2.67
N GLU A 64 -15.96 16.25 3.36
CA GLU A 64 -17.05 16.86 4.13
C GLU A 64 -18.07 17.56 3.20
N TYR A 65 -17.73 17.75 1.93
CA TYR A 65 -18.57 18.41 0.93
C TYR A 65 -19.02 17.40 -0.13
N LYS A 66 -20.20 16.83 0.11
CA LYS A 66 -20.99 16.10 -0.88
C LYS A 66 -21.42 17.06 -2.01
N ASP A 67 -20.54 17.38 -2.95
CA ASP A 67 -20.99 18.02 -4.18
C ASP A 67 -20.54 17.21 -5.38
N GLU A 68 -21.43 17.13 -6.37
CA GLU A 68 -21.45 16.18 -7.48
C GLU A 68 -20.27 16.33 -8.47
N TYR A 69 -19.26 17.14 -8.12
CA TYR A 69 -18.04 17.40 -8.88
C TYR A 69 -16.84 17.38 -7.92
N SER A 70 -15.96 16.39 -8.07
CA SER A 70 -14.68 16.39 -7.36
C SER A 70 -13.83 17.57 -7.85
N ASN A 71 -13.18 18.31 -6.94
CA ASN A 71 -12.27 19.41 -7.28
C ASN A 71 -11.09 18.97 -8.18
N ILE A 72 -10.87 17.67 -8.30
CA ILE A 72 -9.80 17.08 -9.10
C ILE A 72 -10.34 16.02 -10.05
N LYS A 73 -9.62 15.80 -11.14
CA LYS A 73 -9.88 14.67 -12.03
C LYS A 73 -9.60 13.35 -11.29
N PRO A 74 -10.32 12.27 -11.60
CA PRO A 74 -10.10 10.97 -10.96
C PRO A 74 -8.65 10.52 -11.06
N VAL A 75 -8.06 10.17 -9.91
CA VAL A 75 -6.71 9.61 -9.85
C VAL A 75 -6.81 8.09 -10.01
N PRO A 76 -6.06 7.47 -10.93
CA PRO A 76 -6.07 6.02 -11.09
C PRO A 76 -5.44 5.33 -9.88
N ASN A 77 -5.97 4.18 -9.52
CA ASN A 77 -5.40 3.31 -8.49
C ASN A 77 -3.99 2.85 -8.88
N ILE A 78 -3.21 2.47 -7.86
CA ILE A 78 -1.85 1.96 -8.04
C ILE A 78 -1.82 0.48 -7.71
N SER A 79 -1.48 -0.35 -8.68
CA SER A 79 -1.13 -1.76 -8.43
C SER A 79 0.29 -1.85 -7.85
N VAL A 80 0.41 -2.57 -6.74
CA VAL A 80 1.67 -2.84 -6.06
C VAL A 80 1.96 -4.33 -6.18
N ASP A 81 3.00 -4.67 -6.93
CA ASP A 81 3.49 -6.03 -7.08
C ASP A 81 4.48 -6.35 -5.94
N ALA A 82 4.19 -7.42 -5.18
CA ALA A 82 5.01 -7.87 -4.07
C ALA A 82 6.39 -8.37 -4.52
N GLY A 83 6.55 -8.79 -5.78
CA GLY A 83 7.83 -9.20 -6.36
C GLY A 83 8.82 -8.04 -6.54
N GLU A 84 8.33 -6.83 -6.81
CA GLU A 84 9.14 -5.70 -7.30
C GLU A 84 9.95 -4.95 -6.22
N GLY A 85 9.74 -5.26 -4.94
CA GLY A 85 10.48 -4.65 -3.84
C GLY A 85 9.90 -3.31 -3.37
N LEU A 86 10.74 -2.49 -2.71
CA LEU A 86 10.35 -1.16 -2.25
C LEU A 86 10.21 -0.18 -3.42
N LYS A 87 9.00 0.36 -3.62
CA LYS A 87 8.72 1.33 -4.67
C LYS A 87 8.25 2.67 -4.14
N ARG A 88 8.52 3.69 -4.95
CA ARG A 88 7.97 5.04 -4.86
C ARG A 88 7.19 5.30 -6.13
N TRP A 89 5.98 5.81 -5.99
CA TRP A 89 5.13 6.24 -7.10
C TRP A 89 5.03 7.75 -7.10
N ASP A 90 5.05 8.33 -8.29
CA ASP A 90 4.76 9.74 -8.51
C ASP A 90 3.46 9.85 -9.29
N ILE A 91 2.48 10.51 -8.71
CA ILE A 91 1.19 10.78 -9.33
C ILE A 91 1.06 12.27 -9.60
N PHE A 92 0.23 12.59 -10.60
CA PHE A 92 -0.18 13.95 -10.88
C PHE A 92 -1.66 14.08 -10.58
N VAL A 93 -1.97 14.93 -9.60
CA VAL A 93 -3.33 15.37 -9.31
C VAL A 93 -3.60 16.59 -10.17
N ILE A 94 -4.68 16.53 -10.94
CA ILE A 94 -5.05 17.57 -11.89
C ILE A 94 -6.34 18.21 -11.41
N GLY A 95 -6.33 19.52 -11.25
CA GLY A 95 -7.53 20.27 -10.89
C GLY A 95 -8.60 20.26 -11.97
N ASP A 96 -9.83 20.01 -11.55
CA ASP A 96 -11.04 20.12 -12.37
C ASP A 96 -11.84 21.36 -11.97
N GLN A 97 -11.92 21.65 -10.67
CA GLN A 97 -12.54 22.84 -10.09
C GLN A 97 -11.68 23.42 -8.97
N PRO A 98 -11.77 24.73 -8.69
CA PRO A 98 -10.99 25.33 -7.62
C PRO A 98 -11.51 24.89 -6.25
N GLY A 99 -10.61 24.51 -5.34
CA GLY A 99 -11.01 24.14 -3.98
C GLY A 99 -9.92 23.43 -3.19
N HIS A 100 -10.27 23.01 -1.97
CA HIS A 100 -9.41 22.23 -1.11
C HIS A 100 -9.72 20.73 -1.27
N VAL A 101 -8.68 19.90 -1.34
CA VAL A 101 -8.81 18.44 -1.44
C VAL A 101 -7.91 17.80 -0.40
N ILE A 102 -8.49 16.87 0.37
CA ILE A 102 -7.75 15.96 1.24
C ILE A 102 -7.71 14.59 0.57
N LEU A 103 -6.51 14.07 0.38
CA LEU A 103 -6.25 12.78 -0.23
C LEU A 103 -5.88 11.77 0.83
N GLY A 104 -6.54 10.62 0.80
CA GLY A 104 -6.19 9.42 1.51
C GLY A 104 -5.86 8.28 0.54
N LEU A 105 -5.40 7.18 1.10
CA LEU A 105 -5.23 5.91 0.41
C LEU A 105 -5.86 4.83 1.26
N ASP A 106 -6.59 3.96 0.61
CA ASP A 106 -7.08 2.70 1.15
C ASP A 106 -6.35 1.54 0.45
N SER A 107 -6.37 0.36 1.05
CA SER A 107 -5.71 -0.83 0.55
C SER A 107 -6.47 -2.09 1.00
N ASN A 108 -6.52 -3.08 0.12
CA ASN A 108 -7.08 -4.39 0.47
C ASN A 108 -6.08 -5.31 1.21
N SER A 109 -4.81 -4.90 1.36
CA SER A 109 -3.80 -5.68 2.09
C SER A 109 -3.81 -5.39 3.59
N THR A 110 -3.88 -6.46 4.39
CA THR A 110 -3.70 -6.42 5.84
C THR A 110 -2.27 -6.14 6.27
N GLU A 111 -1.32 -6.11 5.33
CA GLU A 111 0.07 -5.74 5.60
C GLU A 111 0.27 -4.23 5.67
N ILE A 112 -0.73 -3.43 5.31
CA ILE A 112 -0.63 -1.96 5.33
C ILE A 112 -1.47 -1.44 6.49
N ASP A 113 -0.81 -0.70 7.38
CA ASP A 113 -1.50 0.06 8.43
C ASP A 113 -1.93 1.44 7.88
N GLU A 114 -3.13 1.87 8.31
CA GLU A 114 -3.67 3.22 8.13
C GLU A 114 -2.90 4.29 8.93
#